data_AF-A0A3D5EXL9-F1
#
_entry.id   AF-A0A3D5EXL9-F1
#
_cell.length_a   1.000
_cell.length_b   1.000
_cell.length_c   1.000
_cell.angle_alpha   90.00
_cell.angle_beta   90.00
_cell.angle_gamma   90.00
#
_symmetry.space_group_name_H-M   'P 1'
#
loop_
_entity.id
_entity.type
_entity.pdbx_description
1 polymer ?
#
loop_
_entity_poly.entity_id
_entity_poly.type
_entity_poly.pdbx_seq_one_letter_code
_entity_poly.pdbx_strand_id
1 'polypeptide(L)'
;MFVGLVGSLMVAIAVSGGSAQAESDIEAPRVTAALQQGRAAELGIGIRRNLLLAVGLYCEAGTMGSPEGFYRVGRVLASAPGPLRNPAMANAY
;
A
#
# COMPACT_ATOMS: atom_id res chain seq x y z
N MET A 1 6.57 -5.21 -64.59
CA MET A 1 5.33 -4.56 -64.10
C MET A 1 5.46 -4.46 -62.59
N PHE A 2 5.26 -3.25 -62.06
CA PHE A 2 5.51 -2.82 -60.69
C PHE A 2 4.73 -3.59 -59.62
N VAL A 3 5.07 -3.25 -58.37
CA VAL A 3 4.37 -3.49 -57.08
C VAL A 3 4.95 -4.71 -56.35
N GLY A 4 5.80 -4.57 -55.33
CA GLY A 4 5.82 -3.56 -54.28
C GLY A 4 5.28 -4.18 -53.00
N LEU A 5 6.14 -4.44 -52.02
CA LEU A 5 5.78 -4.29 -50.61
C LEU A 5 7.07 -4.32 -49.78
N VAL A 6 7.62 -3.13 -49.54
CA VAL A 6 8.51 -2.90 -48.41
C VAL A 6 7.63 -3.03 -47.16
N GLY A 7 7.67 -4.21 -46.54
CA GLY A 7 6.97 -4.50 -45.29
C GLY A 7 7.62 -3.73 -44.16
N SER A 8 7.00 -2.61 -43.82
CA SER A 8 7.41 -1.63 -42.81
C SER A 8 7.72 -2.26 -41.45
N LEU A 9 8.88 -1.90 -40.92
CA LEU A 9 9.36 -2.15 -39.57
C LEU A 9 8.45 -1.42 -38.56
N MET A 10 7.67 -2.16 -37.78
CA MET A 10 6.99 -1.63 -36.59
C MET A 10 7.51 -2.34 -35.35
N VAL A 11 8.58 -1.78 -34.79
CA VAL A 11 9.03 -2.11 -33.44
C VAL A 11 7.99 -1.53 -32.48
N ALA A 12 7.11 -2.39 -31.97
CA ALA A 12 6.25 -2.05 -30.85
C ALA A 12 7.14 -1.95 -29.59
N ILE A 13 7.46 -0.73 -29.18
CA ILE A 13 8.03 -0.49 -27.85
C ILE A 13 6.90 -0.76 -26.86
N ALA A 14 6.82 -1.99 -26.37
CA ALA A 14 6.07 -2.30 -25.18
C ALA A 14 6.67 -1.43 -24.06
N VAL A 15 5.98 -0.36 -23.68
CA VAL A 15 6.24 0.34 -22.42
C VAL A 15 6.03 -0.71 -21.34
N SER A 16 7.13 -1.28 -20.86
CA SER A 16 7.17 -2.00 -19.61
C SER A 16 6.73 -0.99 -18.56
N GLY A 17 5.45 -1.05 -18.19
CA GLY A 17 4.98 -0.56 -16.92
C GLY A 17 5.66 -1.38 -15.84
N GLY A 18 6.93 -1.05 -15.58
CA GLY A 18 7.62 -1.50 -14.40
C GLY A 18 6.85 -0.89 -13.24
N SER A 19 5.99 -1.69 -12.62
CA SER A 19 5.67 -1.48 -11.22
C SER A 19 7.01 -1.28 -10.56
N ALA A 20 7.23 -0.12 -9.96
CA ALA A 20 8.31 0.06 -9.03
C ALA A 20 8.13 -1.04 -7.97
N GLN A 21 8.76 -2.19 -8.20
CA GLN A 21 8.93 -3.21 -7.19
C GLN A 21 9.83 -2.50 -6.21
N ALA A 22 9.21 -2.03 -5.12
CA ALA A 22 9.94 -1.70 -3.92
C ALA A 22 10.92 -2.85 -3.74
N GLU A 23 12.22 -2.52 -3.82
CA GLU A 23 13.29 -3.37 -3.34
C GLU A 23 12.74 -4.07 -2.10
N SER A 24 12.82 -5.40 -2.03
CA SER A 24 12.18 -6.14 -0.96
C SER A 24 12.81 -5.74 0.37
N ASP A 25 12.30 -4.66 0.96
CA ASP A 25 12.67 -4.18 2.26
C ASP A 25 12.18 -5.29 3.18
N ILE A 26 13.11 -6.17 3.56
CA ILE A 26 12.83 -7.18 4.56
C ILE A 26 12.60 -6.40 5.84
N GLU A 27 11.34 -6.03 6.05
CA GLU A 27 10.89 -5.38 7.25
C GLU A 27 11.31 -6.24 8.44
N ALA A 28 11.82 -5.58 9.49
CA ALA A 28 12.21 -6.32 10.69
C ALA A 28 11.01 -7.14 11.21
N PRO A 29 11.23 -8.34 11.80
CA PRO A 29 10.14 -9.21 12.24
C PRO A 29 9.10 -8.53 13.14
N ARG A 30 9.53 -7.55 13.95
CA ARG A 30 8.64 -6.74 14.78
C ARG A 30 7.70 -5.84 13.98
N VAL A 31 8.17 -5.31 12.85
CA VAL A 31 7.41 -4.44 11.96
C VAL A 31 6.35 -5.26 11.24
N THR A 32 6.75 -6.39 10.65
CA THR A 32 5.81 -7.30 9.99
C THR A 32 4.76 -7.81 10.97
N ALA A 33 5.14 -8.12 12.22
CA ALA A 33 4.20 -8.48 13.28
C ALA A 33 3.19 -7.36 13.57
N ALA A 34 3.64 -6.11 13.73
CA ALA A 34 2.76 -4.96 13.94
C ALA A 34 1.79 -4.74 12.76
N LEU A 35 2.29 -4.84 11.52
CA LEU A 35 1.45 -4.74 10.32
C LEU A 35 0.40 -5.86 10.23
N GLN A 36 0.78 -7.09 10.60
CA GLN A 36 -0.13 -8.23 10.62
C GLN A 36 -1.19 -8.08 11.70
N GLN A 37 -0.80 -7.67 12.91
CA GLN A 37 -1.74 -7.42 14.01
C GLN A 37 -2.68 -6.26 13.66
N GLY A 38 -2.16 -5.17 13.08
CA GLY A 38 -2.96 -4.04 12.62
C GLY A 38 -3.99 -4.47 11.57
N ARG A 39 -3.59 -5.34 10.64
CA ARG A 39 -4.50 -5.93 9.64
C ARG A 39 -5.55 -6.84 10.28
N ALA A 40 -5.17 -7.64 11.26
CA ALA A 40 -6.11 -8.46 12.00
C ALA A 40 -7.15 -7.60 12.75
N ALA A 41 -6.73 -6.48 13.34
CA ALA A 41 -7.64 -5.52 13.96
C ALA A 41 -8.52 -4.78 12.93
N GLU A 42 -7.98 -4.40 11.77
CA GLU A 42 -8.71 -3.73 10.69
C GLU A 42 -9.81 -4.63 10.11
N LEU A 43 -9.53 -5.92 9.95
CA LEU A 43 -10.44 -6.90 9.34
C LEU A 43 -11.29 -7.66 10.36
N GLY A 44 -10.90 -7.65 11.64
CA GLY A 44 -11.53 -8.46 12.68
C GLY A 44 -11.19 -9.95 12.58
N ILE A 45 -9.93 -10.29 12.28
CA ILE A 45 -9.44 -11.67 12.22
C ILE A 45 -8.97 -12.08 13.62
N GLY A 46 -9.61 -13.09 14.21
CA GLY A 46 -9.28 -13.58 15.56
C GLY A 46 -9.69 -12.64 16.71
N ILE A 47 -10.04 -11.39 16.41
CA ILE A 47 -10.57 -10.38 17.34
C ILE A 47 -11.73 -9.62 16.71
N ARG A 48 -12.53 -8.91 17.51
CA ARG A 48 -13.54 -7.99 16.97
C ARG A 48 -12.85 -6.87 16.18
N ARG A 49 -13.42 -6.50 15.02
CA ARG A 49 -12.95 -5.37 14.21
C ARG A 49 -12.79 -4.11 15.06
N ASN A 50 -11.58 -3.56 15.06
CA ASN A 50 -11.23 -2.37 15.83
C ASN A 50 -10.27 -1.48 15.03
N LEU A 51 -10.83 -0.47 14.36
CA LEU A 51 -10.07 0.44 13.51
C LEU A 51 -9.14 1.36 14.31
N LEU A 52 -9.49 1.70 15.55
CA LEU A 52 -8.63 2.52 16.42
C LEU A 52 -7.35 1.76 16.78
N LEU A 53 -7.50 0.48 17.13
CA LEU A 53 -6.36 -0.41 17.36
C LEU A 53 -5.53 -0.61 16.09
N ALA A 54 -6.18 -0.77 14.93
CA ALA A 54 -5.48 -0.89 13.65
C ALA A 54 -4.60 0.34 13.36
N VAL A 55 -5.13 1.55 13.54
CA VAL A 55 -4.36 2.80 13.39
C VAL A 55 -3.17 2.83 14.36
N GLY A 56 -3.35 2.46 15.63
CA GLY A 56 -2.27 2.42 16.60
C GLY A 56 -1.12 1.49 16.20
N LEU A 57 -1.45 0.27 15.76
CA LEU A 57 -0.47 -0.73 15.32
C LEU A 57 0.23 -0.33 14.02
N TYR A 58 -0.47 0.35 13.12
CA TYR A 58 0.12 0.90 11.90
C TYR A 58 1.03 2.10 12.18
N CYS A 59 0.67 2.97 13.13
CA CYS A 59 1.58 4.00 13.62
C CYS A 59 2.84 3.38 14.24
N GLU A 60 2.71 2.30 15.02
CA GLU A 60 3.86 1.60 15.60
C GLU A 60 4.78 1.00 14.52
N ALA A 61 4.21 0.39 13.47
CA ALA A 61 5.00 -0.03 12.31
C ALA A 61 5.73 1.15 11.65
N GLY A 62 5.03 2.28 11.48
CA GLY A 62 5.59 3.51 10.93
C GLY A 62 6.76 4.07 11.76
N THR A 63 6.61 4.13 13.08
CA THR A 63 7.68 4.61 13.98
C THR A 63 8.88 3.67 14.02
N MET A 64 8.71 2.40 13.67
CA MET A 64 9.81 1.45 13.47
C MET A 64 10.50 1.57 12.11
N GLY A 65 10.06 2.48 11.24
CA GLY A 65 10.65 2.76 9.93
C GLY A 65 9.89 2.17 8.75
N SER A 66 8.69 1.60 8.96
CA SER A 66 7.87 1.08 7.85
C SER A 66 7.16 2.20 7.11
N PRO A 67 7.43 2.42 5.81
CA PRO A 67 6.60 3.30 5.01
C PRO A 67 5.18 2.74 4.86
N GLU A 68 5.03 1.41 4.86
CA GLU A 68 3.71 0.75 4.78
C GLU A 68 2.85 1.03 6.03
N GLY A 69 3.47 1.14 7.20
CA GLY A 69 2.78 1.52 8.45
C GLY A 69 2.04 2.85 8.31
N PHE A 70 2.74 3.94 7.99
CA PHE A 70 2.12 5.25 7.85
C PHE A 70 1.16 5.32 6.66
N TYR A 71 1.47 4.67 5.53
CA TYR A 71 0.54 4.55 4.41
C TYR A 71 -0.81 3.96 4.83
N ARG A 72 -0.78 2.88 5.62
CA ARG A 72 -2.01 2.23 6.12
C ARG A 72 -2.76 3.10 7.13
N VAL A 73 -2.07 3.89 7.95
CA VAL A 73 -2.71 4.90 8.82
C VAL A 73 -3.50 5.90 7.98
N GLY A 74 -2.85 6.51 6.98
CA GLY A 74 -3.50 7.45 6.08
C GLY A 74 -4.72 6.84 5.38
N ARG A 75 -4.59 5.61 4.86
CA ARG A 75 -5.69 4.87 4.22
C ARG A 75 -6.88 4.67 5.16
N VAL A 76 -6.64 4.22 6.39
CA VAL A 76 -7.72 3.98 7.36
C VAL A 76 -8.39 5.30 7.74
N LEU A 77 -7.64 6.37 8.00
CA LEU A 77 -8.20 7.68 8.35
C LEU A 77 -8.99 8.31 7.20
N ALA A 78 -8.60 8.07 5.94
CA ALA A 78 -9.30 8.58 4.77
C ALA A 78 -10.64 7.85 4.52
N SER A 79 -10.68 6.53 4.79
CA SER A 79 -11.77 5.64 4.38
C SER A 79 -12.66 5.12 5.51
N ALA A 80 -12.25 5.29 6.78
CA ALA A 80 -13.02 4.81 7.93
C ALA A 80 -14.44 5.42 7.97
N PRO A 81 -15.44 4.67 8.46
CA PRO A 81 -16.77 5.21 8.66
C PRO A 81 -16.86 6.08 9.93
N GLY A 82 -17.77 7.05 9.90
CA GLY A 82 -18.17 7.83 11.07
C GLY A 82 -17.03 8.69 11.65
N PRO A 83 -16.93 8.81 12.99
CA PRO A 83 -16.07 9.78 13.65
C PRO A 83 -14.57 9.50 13.49
N LEU A 84 -14.18 8.31 13.04
CA LEU A 84 -12.77 7.98 12.79
C LEU A 84 -12.26 8.53 11.45
N ARG A 85 -13.18 8.94 10.54
CA ARG A 85 -12.80 9.52 9.27
C ARG A 85 -12.19 10.90 9.49
N ASN A 86 -10.92 11.05 9.13
CA ASN A 86 -10.22 12.33 9.21
C ASN A 86 -9.27 12.49 8.01
N PRO A 87 -9.76 13.01 6.87
CA PRO A 87 -8.94 13.16 5.67
C PRO A 87 -7.83 14.19 5.83
N ALA A 88 -8.02 15.21 6.69
CA ALA A 88 -6.96 16.18 6.98
C ALA A 88 -5.79 15.52 7.70
N MET A 89 -6.08 14.66 8.69
CA MET A 89 -5.06 13.89 9.39
C MET A 89 -4.47 12.79 8.51
N ALA A 90 -5.24 12.21 7.58
CA ALA A 90 -4.74 11.21 6.64
C ALA A 90 -3.60 11.76 5.75
N ASN A 91 -3.68 13.03 5.34
CA ASN A 91 -2.66 13.69 4.52
C ASN A 91 -1.38 14.07 5.29
N ALA A 92 -1.38 13.92 6.63
CA ALA A 92 -0.21 14.17 7.46
C ALA A 92 0.70 12.94 7.61
N TYR A 93 0.27 11.78 7.11
CA TYR A 93 1.00 10.51 7.09
C TYR A 93 1.39 10.14 5.67
#